data_AF-A0A7Z1B1R3-F1
#
_entry.id   AF-A0A7Z1B1R3-F1
#
_cell.length_a   1.000
_cell.length_b   1.000
_cell.length_c   1.000
_cell.angle_alpha   90.00
_cell.angle_beta   90.00
_cell.angle_gamma   90.00
#
_symmetry.space_group_name_H-M   'P 1'
#
loop_
_entity.id
_entity.type
_entity.pdbx_description
1 polymer ?
#
loop_
_entity_poly.entity_id
_entity_poly.type
_entity_poly.pdbx_seq_one_letter_code
_entity_poly.pdbx_strand_id
1 'polypeptide(L)'
;MRRSAAGSFPGTLLVAAFDFGWGGAGKVHLILSELPGVHAVGVGSTLTRRLLGPTHIDDWIGENEEEIREYIRCNDVRAALVVGHLTVARTLIDLGLPVVFVDSLPYLWTANDMLPLDADVYCAQLCYALPSLCWPVMRTIQKLRWVEAIVPQRRRGSRGGGGAVVNVGGLHSLYSAESGDRYARCVLPAVLTGIQRAEVPVTAVCGNFNEDLVRMIREHVPESTSVGRLLPHEFNAAVGNAEVLFTSPGSTTILQADALGVPFVLLPPQNVSQILNAEWLGPPGNEMSALRWPAHLFDLAELEESRPHGEEHALAYIYRVIKEVEASPDTATEFAAVAEQLARQENRQTPGRHGRMLGRRGAHQVAQYVRQMMLAPPRSPTRRSRSAHVE
;
A
#
# COMPACT_ATOMS: atom_id res chain seq x y z
N MET A 1 -5.95 6.73 -32.69
CA MET A 1 -5.98 7.95 -31.86
C MET A 1 -4.56 8.47 -31.71
N ARG A 2 -4.23 9.61 -32.35
CA ARG A 2 -2.90 10.21 -32.30
C ARG A 2 -2.66 10.79 -30.90
N ARG A 3 -1.68 10.26 -30.15
CA ARG A 3 -1.18 10.89 -28.91
C ARG A 3 -0.62 12.25 -29.30
N SER A 4 -1.21 13.34 -28.80
CA SER A 4 -0.61 14.67 -28.91
C SER A 4 0.78 14.64 -28.29
N ALA A 5 1.74 15.35 -28.88
CA ALA A 5 3.05 15.58 -28.28
C ALA A 5 2.86 16.27 -26.92
N ALA A 6 2.82 15.47 -25.85
CA ALA A 6 2.83 15.96 -24.48
C ALA A 6 4.22 16.57 -24.25
N GLY A 7 4.27 17.79 -23.71
CA GLY A 7 5.52 18.53 -23.49
C GLY A 7 6.54 17.66 -22.77
N SER A 8 7.76 17.59 -23.31
CA SER A 8 8.87 16.88 -22.69
C SER A 8 9.18 17.50 -21.33
N PHE A 9 9.21 16.68 -20.29
CA PHE A 9 9.72 17.13 -18.99
C PHE A 9 11.24 17.38 -19.11
N PRO A 10 11.77 18.44 -18.51
CA PRO A 10 13.21 18.61 -18.40
C PRO A 10 13.76 17.62 -17.37
N GLY A 11 14.92 17.01 -17.68
CA GLY A 11 15.69 16.18 -16.77
C GLY A 11 14.99 14.91 -16.24
N THR A 12 15.54 14.37 -15.16
CA THR A 12 15.18 13.08 -14.55
C THR A 12 14.40 13.25 -13.25
N LEU A 13 13.36 12.44 -13.06
CA LEU A 13 12.63 12.26 -11.81
C LEU A 13 13.11 10.99 -11.09
N LEU A 14 13.62 11.11 -9.86
CA LEU A 14 13.84 9.93 -9.03
C LEU A 14 12.53 9.47 -8.39
N VAL A 15 12.29 8.15 -8.37
CA VAL A 15 11.05 7.58 -7.85
C VAL A 15 11.34 6.47 -6.86
N ALA A 16 10.79 6.57 -5.65
CA ALA A 16 10.93 5.55 -4.62
C ALA A 16 9.56 5.20 -4.02
N ALA A 17 9.40 3.94 -3.62
CA ALA A 17 8.23 3.45 -2.91
C ALA A 17 8.67 2.49 -1.81
N PHE A 18 8.02 2.57 -0.65
CA PHE A 18 8.21 1.57 0.40
C PHE A 18 7.65 0.22 -0.07
N ASP A 19 8.42 -0.84 0.12
CA ASP A 19 8.20 -2.17 -0.49
C ASP A 19 7.36 -3.13 0.38
N PHE A 20 6.58 -2.58 1.31
CA PHE A 20 5.59 -3.32 2.08
C PHE A 20 4.31 -3.56 1.25
N GLY A 21 4.37 -4.60 0.42
CA GLY A 21 3.26 -5.01 -0.45
C GLY A 21 3.03 -4.07 -1.65
N TRP A 22 1.80 -3.99 -2.14
CA TRP A 22 1.45 -3.22 -3.35
C TRP A 22 1.11 -1.76 -3.11
N GLY A 23 1.00 -1.33 -1.85
CA GLY A 23 0.51 0.00 -1.51
C GLY A 23 1.34 1.12 -2.13
N GLY A 24 2.66 1.09 -1.91
CA GLY A 24 3.57 2.09 -2.46
C GLY A 24 3.70 2.00 -3.98
N ALA A 25 3.99 0.80 -4.50
CA ALA A 25 4.19 0.56 -5.93
C ALA A 25 2.93 0.89 -6.77
N GLY A 26 1.74 0.51 -6.30
CA GLY A 26 0.48 0.82 -6.96
C GLY A 26 0.23 2.32 -7.06
N LYS A 27 0.54 3.08 -6.00
CA LYS A 27 0.41 4.55 -6.02
C LYS A 27 1.40 5.22 -6.96
N VAL A 28 2.66 4.78 -6.95
CA VAL A 28 3.66 5.27 -7.92
C VAL A 28 3.16 5.04 -9.34
N HIS A 29 2.68 3.84 -9.67
CA HIS A 29 2.13 3.53 -10.99
C HIS A 29 1.00 4.49 -11.39
N LEU A 30 0.06 4.77 -10.47
CA LEU A 30 -1.06 5.68 -10.72
C LEU A 30 -0.60 7.13 -10.89
N ILE A 31 0.37 7.60 -10.11
CA ILE A 31 0.90 8.96 -10.21
C ILE A 31 1.70 9.14 -11.51
N LEU A 32 2.56 8.19 -11.87
CA LEU A 32 3.35 8.26 -13.12
C LEU A 32 2.47 8.15 -14.37
N SER A 33 1.32 7.48 -14.28
CA SER A 33 0.33 7.46 -15.36
C SER A 33 -0.23 8.85 -15.70
N GLU A 34 -0.19 9.81 -14.76
CA GLU A 34 -0.58 11.21 -14.93
C GLU A 34 0.57 12.11 -15.43
N LEU A 35 1.77 11.55 -15.61
CA LEU A 35 2.99 12.22 -16.04
C LEU A 35 3.56 11.63 -17.34
N PRO A 36 2.78 11.57 -18.44
CA PRO A 36 3.29 11.01 -19.69
C PRO A 36 4.48 11.82 -20.21
N GLY A 37 5.58 11.13 -20.53
CA GLY A 37 6.80 11.74 -21.07
C GLY A 37 7.82 12.19 -20.02
N VAL A 38 7.60 11.89 -18.72
CA VAL A 38 8.65 12.03 -17.71
C VAL A 38 9.69 10.92 -17.88
N HIS A 39 10.97 11.25 -17.74
CA HIS A 39 12.04 10.26 -17.59
C HIS A 39 12.17 9.93 -16.10
N ALA A 40 11.82 8.70 -15.71
CA ALA A 40 11.70 8.29 -14.32
C ALA A 40 12.68 7.17 -14.00
N VAL A 41 13.46 7.35 -12.92
CA VAL A 41 14.48 6.40 -12.49
C VAL A 41 14.14 5.93 -11.08
N GLY A 42 13.99 4.62 -10.94
CA GLY A 42 13.62 3.99 -9.68
C GLY A 42 14.80 3.96 -8.71
N VAL A 43 14.55 4.35 -7.46
CA VAL A 43 15.44 4.15 -6.32
C VAL A 43 14.79 3.06 -5.47
N GLY A 44 15.40 1.88 -5.43
CA GLY A 44 14.72 0.75 -4.81
C GLY A 44 15.52 -0.54 -4.68
N SER A 45 15.13 -1.32 -3.67
CA SER A 45 15.52 -2.71 -3.47
C SER A 45 15.13 -3.62 -4.67
N THR A 46 15.68 -4.84 -4.69
CA THR A 46 15.27 -5.88 -5.65
C THR A 46 13.76 -6.16 -5.59
N LEU A 47 13.15 -6.03 -4.40
CA LEU A 47 11.72 -6.22 -4.21
C LEU A 47 10.93 -5.09 -4.87
N THR A 48 11.29 -3.83 -4.62
CA THR A 48 10.70 -2.63 -5.25
C THR A 48 10.76 -2.71 -6.77
N ARG A 49 11.93 -3.08 -7.32
CA ARG A 49 12.17 -3.28 -8.76
C ARG A 49 11.17 -4.26 -9.38
N ARG A 50 11.01 -5.42 -8.74
CA ARG A 50 10.09 -6.46 -9.19
C ARG A 50 8.61 -6.10 -9.01
N LEU A 51 8.28 -5.23 -8.04
CA LEU A 51 6.91 -4.79 -7.81
C LEU A 51 6.47 -3.72 -8.81
N LEU A 52 7.32 -2.76 -9.16
CA LEU A 52 6.98 -1.72 -10.13
C LEU A 52 7.12 -2.19 -11.59
N GLY A 53 8.05 -3.11 -11.83
CA GLY A 53 8.35 -3.61 -13.18
C GLY A 53 8.84 -2.50 -14.11
N PRO A 54 8.93 -2.77 -15.43
CA PRO A 54 9.39 -1.78 -16.42
C PRO A 54 8.32 -0.74 -16.77
N THR A 55 7.11 -0.83 -16.21
CA THR A 55 6.03 0.11 -16.52
C THR A 55 6.30 1.46 -15.86
N HIS A 56 6.63 2.47 -16.69
CA HIS A 56 6.89 3.86 -16.32
C HIS A 56 8.21 4.15 -15.58
N ILE A 57 9.09 3.16 -15.42
CA ILE A 57 10.43 3.35 -14.87
C ILE A 57 11.43 2.98 -15.97
N ASP A 58 12.29 3.93 -16.32
CA ASP A 58 13.25 3.82 -17.43
C ASP A 58 14.56 3.13 -16.99
N ASP A 59 14.98 3.36 -15.73
CA ASP A 59 16.21 2.79 -15.16
C ASP A 59 16.11 2.64 -13.63
N TRP A 60 17.09 1.99 -13.00
CA TRP A 60 17.12 1.70 -11.57
C TRP A 60 18.49 1.89 -10.92
N ILE A 61 18.48 2.51 -9.74
CA ILE A 61 19.63 2.59 -8.83
C ILE A 61 19.30 2.00 -7.46
N GLY A 62 20.32 1.66 -6.70
CA GLY A 62 20.21 1.21 -5.31
C GLY A 62 19.80 2.33 -4.36
N GLU A 63 19.43 1.93 -3.14
CA GLU A 63 18.97 2.86 -2.09
C GLU A 63 20.11 3.42 -1.23
N ASN A 64 21.36 3.02 -1.49
CA ASN A 64 22.49 3.52 -0.70
C ASN A 64 22.78 4.99 -1.06
N GLU A 65 23.15 5.77 -0.04
CA GLU A 65 23.34 7.21 -0.18
C GLU A 65 24.46 7.57 -1.18
N GLU A 66 25.52 6.78 -1.25
CA GLU A 66 26.65 7.04 -2.15
C GLU A 66 26.25 6.94 -3.62
N GLU A 67 25.49 5.90 -3.98
CA GLU A 67 24.97 5.66 -5.31
C GLU A 67 23.92 6.71 -5.70
N ILE A 68 23.01 7.07 -4.79
CA ILE A 68 22.05 8.15 -5.01
C ILE A 68 22.78 9.48 -5.26
N ARG A 69 23.77 9.81 -4.42
CA ARG A 69 24.57 11.04 -4.54
C ARG A 69 25.33 11.07 -5.86
N GLU A 70 25.99 9.97 -6.22
CA GLU A 70 26.72 9.86 -7.47
C GLU A 70 25.81 9.99 -8.68
N TYR A 71 24.63 9.38 -8.63
CA TYR A 71 23.63 9.50 -9.68
C TYR A 71 23.14 10.95 -9.85
N ILE A 72 22.81 11.63 -8.75
CA ILE A 72 22.40 13.05 -8.78
C ILE A 72 23.53 13.95 -9.33
N ARG A 73 24.79 13.65 -9.01
CA ARG A 73 25.95 14.41 -9.49
C ARG A 73 26.17 14.27 -11.01
N CYS A 74 25.91 13.08 -11.54
CA CYS A 74 26.24 12.73 -12.92
C CYS A 74 25.07 12.88 -13.91
N ASN A 75 23.85 13.12 -13.41
CA ASN A 75 22.64 13.23 -14.22
C ASN A 75 21.87 14.52 -13.90
N ASP A 76 21.09 15.04 -14.86
CA ASP A 76 20.22 16.20 -14.65
C ASP A 76 18.96 15.81 -13.83
N VAL A 77 19.15 15.46 -12.56
CA VAL A 77 18.06 15.11 -11.65
C VAL A 77 17.38 16.38 -11.14
N ARG A 78 16.06 16.48 -11.36
CA ARG A 78 15.29 17.69 -11.09
C ARG A 78 14.48 17.63 -9.80
N ALA A 79 13.94 16.45 -9.49
CA ALA A 79 13.07 16.23 -8.35
C ALA A 79 13.04 14.74 -7.97
N ALA A 80 12.42 14.46 -6.83
CA ALA A 80 12.03 13.11 -6.44
C ALA A 80 10.55 13.00 -6.06
N LEU A 81 9.96 11.86 -6.39
CA LEU A 81 8.67 11.39 -5.89
C LEU A 81 8.92 10.20 -4.97
N VAL A 82 8.55 10.32 -3.70
CA VAL A 82 8.76 9.25 -2.70
C VAL A 82 7.45 8.88 -2.02
N VAL A 83 7.03 7.61 -2.14
CA VAL A 83 5.78 7.11 -1.57
C VAL A 83 6.06 6.23 -0.34
N GLY A 84 5.82 6.76 0.85
CA GLY A 84 5.94 6.05 2.13
C GLY A 84 7.36 5.65 2.55
N HIS A 85 8.39 5.89 1.72
CA HIS A 85 9.76 5.48 2.02
C HIS A 85 10.53 6.55 2.80
N LEU A 86 10.38 6.56 4.13
CA LEU A 86 10.91 7.61 5.02
C LEU A 86 12.42 7.85 4.86
N THR A 87 13.22 6.78 4.88
CA THR A 87 14.69 6.87 4.81
C THR A 87 15.17 7.48 3.48
N VAL A 88 14.71 6.95 2.34
CA VAL A 88 15.06 7.47 1.02
C VAL A 88 14.60 8.93 0.85
N ALA A 89 13.41 9.29 1.34
CA ALA A 89 12.95 10.68 1.30
C ALA A 89 13.93 11.63 2.01
N ARG A 90 14.42 11.24 3.19
CA ARG A 90 15.39 12.03 3.96
C ARG A 90 16.73 12.15 3.28
N THR A 91 17.28 11.03 2.81
CA THR A 91 18.53 11.03 2.05
C THR A 91 18.47 12.01 0.87
N LEU A 92 17.36 12.00 0.11
CA LEU A 92 17.18 12.93 -1.02
C LEU A 92 17.05 14.39 -0.59
N ILE A 93 16.36 14.67 0.53
CA ILE A 93 16.27 16.01 1.12
C ILE A 93 17.64 16.50 1.59
N ASP A 94 18.43 15.65 2.23
CA ASP A 94 19.76 15.98 2.75
C ASP A 94 20.77 16.25 1.63
N LEU A 95 20.62 15.56 0.50
CA LEU A 95 21.33 15.83 -0.75
C LEU A 95 20.83 17.09 -1.48
N GLY A 96 19.84 17.79 -0.93
CA GLY A 96 19.32 19.06 -1.46
C GLY A 96 18.38 18.91 -2.65
N LEU A 97 17.90 17.70 -2.95
CA LEU A 97 16.98 17.45 -4.05
C LEU A 97 15.55 17.86 -3.65
N PRO A 98 14.80 18.54 -4.53
CA PRO A 98 13.39 18.79 -4.28
C PRO A 98 12.58 17.50 -4.17
N VAL A 99 11.84 17.32 -3.07
CA VAL A 99 11.09 16.07 -2.79
C VAL A 99 9.59 16.32 -2.67
N VAL A 100 8.81 15.57 -3.44
CA VAL A 100 7.38 15.32 -3.20
C VAL A 100 7.25 14.01 -2.43
N PHE A 101 6.95 14.10 -1.13
CA PHE A 101 6.71 12.94 -0.28
C PHE A 101 5.21 12.63 -0.24
N VAL A 102 4.83 11.36 -0.36
CA VAL A 102 3.45 10.88 -0.28
C VAL A 102 3.30 9.97 0.92
N ASP A 103 2.54 10.44 1.89
CA ASP A 103 2.13 9.71 3.08
C ASP A 103 0.72 9.15 2.91
N SER A 104 0.62 7.83 2.92
CA SER A 104 -0.66 7.13 2.78
C SER A 104 -1.32 6.77 4.10
N LEU A 105 -0.59 6.93 5.21
CA LEU A 105 -0.96 6.45 6.54
C LEU A 105 -0.74 7.55 7.60
N PRO A 106 -1.22 8.80 7.38
CA PRO A 106 -0.95 9.91 8.30
C PRO A 106 -1.48 9.70 9.73
N TYR A 107 -2.35 8.71 9.92
CA TYR A 107 -2.95 8.27 11.18
C TYR A 107 -2.12 7.24 11.96
N LEU A 108 -0.91 6.92 11.50
CA LEU A 108 0.03 6.06 12.22
C LEU A 108 1.07 6.84 13.00
N TRP A 109 1.46 8.00 12.50
CA TRP A 109 2.65 8.68 13.00
C TRP A 109 2.41 9.35 14.34
N THR A 110 3.42 9.28 15.19
CA THR A 110 3.49 9.87 16.53
C THR A 110 4.69 10.82 16.61
N ALA A 111 4.90 11.43 17.77
CA ALA A 111 6.08 12.28 18.01
C ALA A 111 7.41 11.51 17.99
N ASN A 112 7.38 10.18 18.13
CA ASN A 112 8.57 9.33 18.11
C ASN A 112 8.97 8.93 16.68
N ASP A 113 8.09 9.14 15.70
CA ASP A 113 8.32 8.74 14.32
C ASP A 113 9.13 9.79 13.57
N MET A 114 10.13 9.31 12.84
CA MET A 114 11.03 10.18 12.14
C MET A 114 10.53 10.46 10.71
N LEU A 115 9.67 11.47 10.56
CA LEU A 115 9.11 11.89 9.26
C LEU A 115 10.03 12.82 8.46
N PRO A 116 9.92 12.89 7.11
CA PRO A 116 10.61 13.86 6.27
C PRO A 116 9.91 15.23 6.31
N LEU A 117 9.99 15.92 7.45
CA LEU A 117 9.26 17.18 7.70
C LEU A 117 9.65 18.32 6.74
N ASP A 118 10.88 18.29 6.22
CA ASP A 118 11.44 19.29 5.31
C ASP A 118 11.18 19.01 3.82
N ALA A 119 10.34 18.01 3.50
CA ALA A 119 9.93 17.73 2.14
C ALA A 119 9.35 19.01 1.47
N ASP A 120 9.67 19.21 0.20
CA ASP A 120 9.19 20.39 -0.54
C ASP A 120 7.69 20.38 -0.75
N VAL A 121 7.10 19.20 -0.87
CA VAL A 121 5.66 18.99 -0.75
C VAL A 121 5.43 17.71 0.04
N TYR A 122 4.73 17.82 1.16
CA TYR A 122 4.31 16.67 1.95
C TYR A 122 2.84 16.37 1.66
N CYS A 123 2.56 15.37 0.83
CA CYS A 123 1.21 14.95 0.48
C CYS A 123 0.70 13.90 1.47
N ALA A 124 -0.15 14.30 2.42
CA ALA A 124 -0.87 13.36 3.28
C ALA A 124 -2.20 12.96 2.62
N GLN A 125 -2.42 11.65 2.43
CA GLN A 125 -3.69 11.16 1.90
C GLN A 125 -4.81 11.38 2.93
N LEU A 126 -5.96 11.88 2.47
CA LEU A 126 -7.16 12.00 3.29
C LEU A 126 -7.50 10.65 3.93
N CYS A 127 -7.83 10.71 5.23
CA CYS A 127 -8.26 9.57 6.04
C CYS A 127 -9.56 9.93 6.76
N TYR A 128 -10.25 8.90 7.27
CA TYR A 128 -11.54 9.07 7.96
C TYR A 128 -11.40 9.81 9.29
N ALA A 129 -10.35 9.47 10.03
CA ALA A 129 -10.05 10.05 11.32
C ALA A 129 -8.53 10.15 11.46
N LEU A 130 -8.09 11.21 12.15
CA LEU A 130 -6.72 11.38 12.59
C LEU A 130 -6.70 11.22 14.11
N PRO A 131 -6.12 10.13 14.66
CA PRO A 131 -6.03 9.93 16.10
C PRO A 131 -5.37 11.12 16.81
N SER A 132 -5.76 11.37 18.06
CA SER A 132 -5.22 12.48 18.88
C SER A 132 -3.69 12.45 18.96
N LEU A 133 -3.10 11.25 19.04
CA LEU A 133 -1.65 11.02 19.08
C LEU A 133 -0.92 11.49 17.81
N CYS A 134 -1.61 11.57 16.67
CA CYS A 134 -1.01 11.95 15.39
C CYS A 134 -1.04 13.46 15.13
N TRP A 135 -1.97 14.18 15.76
CA TRP A 135 -2.10 15.63 15.56
C TRP A 135 -0.83 16.44 15.88
N PRO A 136 -0.09 16.18 16.99
CA PRO A 136 1.13 16.92 17.30
C PRO A 136 2.15 16.89 16.16
N VAL A 137 2.46 15.70 15.63
CA VAL A 137 3.44 15.55 14.55
C VAL A 137 2.91 16.09 13.22
N MET A 138 1.64 15.84 12.87
CA MET A 138 1.09 16.33 11.60
C MET A 138 1.06 17.86 11.51
N ARG A 139 0.92 18.56 12.64
CA ARG A 139 0.92 20.03 12.70
C ARG A 139 2.30 20.67 12.51
N THR A 140 3.39 19.93 12.70
CA THR A 140 4.75 20.47 12.50
C THR A 140 5.15 20.51 11.02
N ILE A 141 4.42 19.80 10.14
CA ILE A 141 4.71 19.71 8.71
C ILE A 141 4.33 21.02 8.01
N GLN A 142 5.31 21.86 7.71
CA GLN A 142 5.09 23.19 7.15
C GLN A 142 4.46 23.18 5.75
N LYS A 143 4.86 22.23 4.91
CA LYS A 143 4.41 22.12 3.50
C LYS A 143 3.38 20.99 3.30
N LEU A 144 2.55 20.77 4.31
CA LEU A 144 1.48 19.76 4.28
C LEU A 144 0.43 20.09 3.21
N ARG A 145 0.07 19.07 2.43
CA ARG A 145 -1.02 19.06 1.46
C ARG A 145 -1.87 17.82 1.67
N TRP A 146 -3.13 18.02 1.99
CA TRP A 146 -4.09 16.93 2.00
C TRP A 146 -4.49 16.58 0.58
N VAL A 147 -4.29 15.33 0.18
CA VAL A 147 -4.65 14.82 -1.15
C VAL A 147 -5.76 13.78 -1.04
N GLU A 148 -6.62 13.74 -2.04
CA GLU A 148 -7.66 12.74 -2.18
C GLU A 148 -7.07 11.33 -2.28
N ALA A 149 -7.92 10.29 -2.23
CA ALA A 149 -7.46 8.91 -2.41
C ALA A 149 -6.72 8.72 -3.74
N ILE A 150 -5.57 8.04 -3.69
CA ILE A 150 -4.78 7.66 -4.86
C ILE A 150 -5.27 6.29 -5.32
N VAL A 151 -6.23 6.30 -6.26
CA VAL A 151 -6.96 5.11 -6.72
C VAL A 151 -7.09 5.11 -8.24
N PRO A 152 -7.26 3.93 -8.88
CA PRO A 152 -7.50 3.89 -10.32
C PRO A 152 -8.82 4.55 -10.70
N GLN A 153 -8.86 5.11 -11.90
CA GLN A 153 -10.10 5.59 -12.50
C GLN A 153 -10.88 4.42 -13.10
N ARG A 154 -12.18 4.34 -12.80
CA ARG A 154 -13.05 3.30 -13.36
C ARG A 154 -13.15 3.45 -14.87
N ARG A 155 -12.69 2.44 -15.62
CA ARG A 155 -12.91 2.37 -17.06
C ARG A 155 -14.36 2.00 -17.35
N ARG A 156 -15.02 2.73 -18.27
CA ARG A 156 -16.35 2.34 -18.75
C ARG A 156 -16.27 0.96 -19.40
N GLY A 157 -17.08 0.02 -18.95
CA GLY A 157 -17.18 -1.31 -19.55
C GLY A 157 -16.41 -2.44 -18.86
N SER A 158 -15.72 -2.20 -17.74
CA SER A 158 -15.26 -3.31 -16.89
C SER A 158 -16.50 -4.00 -16.30
N ARG A 159 -16.80 -5.19 -16.82
CA ARG A 159 -17.83 -6.07 -16.25
C ARG A 159 -17.11 -6.92 -15.21
N GLY A 160 -17.51 -6.79 -13.94
CA GLY A 160 -17.14 -7.77 -12.91
C GLY A 160 -17.74 -9.14 -13.25
N GLY A 161 -17.46 -10.14 -12.41
CA GLY A 161 -17.98 -11.49 -12.59
C GLY A 161 -16.95 -12.53 -13.04
N GLY A 162 -15.65 -12.23 -12.92
CA GLY A 162 -14.59 -13.21 -13.13
C GLY A 162 -14.49 -14.25 -12.01
N GLY A 163 -15.07 -14.00 -10.84
CA GLY A 163 -14.91 -14.82 -9.63
C GLY A 163 -14.22 -14.08 -8.48
N ALA A 164 -13.65 -14.81 -7.54
CA ALA A 164 -12.93 -14.28 -6.40
C ALA A 164 -11.48 -13.93 -6.75
N VAL A 165 -11.01 -12.79 -6.24
CA VAL A 165 -9.58 -12.47 -6.09
C VAL A 165 -9.26 -12.50 -4.60
N VAL A 166 -8.17 -13.16 -4.22
CA VAL A 166 -7.67 -13.17 -2.84
C VAL A 166 -6.35 -12.39 -2.81
N ASN A 167 -6.21 -11.43 -1.91
CA ASN A 167 -5.01 -10.60 -1.76
C ASN A 167 -4.61 -10.52 -0.29
N VAL A 168 -3.39 -10.91 0.07
CA VAL A 168 -2.89 -10.73 1.44
C VAL A 168 -1.92 -9.56 1.59
N GLY A 169 -1.64 -8.83 0.51
CA GLY A 169 -0.75 -7.68 0.53
C GLY A 169 0.71 -8.08 0.77
N GLY A 170 1.46 -7.20 1.45
CA GLY A 170 2.84 -7.46 1.85
C GLY A 170 2.91 -8.28 3.12
N LEU A 171 3.57 -9.43 3.06
CA LEU A 171 3.84 -10.35 4.15
C LEU A 171 5.20 -10.09 4.82
N HIS A 172 6.08 -9.28 4.24
CA HIS A 172 7.36 -8.99 4.89
C HIS A 172 7.15 -8.02 6.05
N SER A 173 7.49 -8.42 7.26
CA SER A 173 7.58 -7.52 8.41
C SER A 173 9.02 -7.11 8.65
N LEU A 174 9.24 -5.84 9.00
CA LEU A 174 10.56 -5.35 9.45
C LEU A 174 11.03 -6.01 10.75
N TYR A 175 10.11 -6.60 11.52
CA TYR A 175 10.36 -7.13 12.87
C TYR A 175 10.30 -8.66 12.93
N SER A 176 9.84 -9.34 11.88
CA SER A 176 9.80 -10.80 11.83
C SER A 176 9.64 -11.31 10.40
N ALA A 177 10.69 -11.94 9.87
CA ALA A 177 10.64 -12.58 8.56
C ALA A 177 9.64 -13.74 8.51
N GLU A 178 9.44 -14.45 9.63
CA GLU A 178 8.58 -15.64 9.69
C GLU A 178 7.08 -15.30 9.84
N SER A 179 6.74 -14.18 10.48
CA SER A 179 5.34 -13.88 10.84
C SER A 179 4.41 -13.76 9.62
N GLY A 180 4.93 -13.25 8.51
CA GLY A 180 4.18 -13.14 7.25
C GLY A 180 3.80 -14.48 6.65
N ASP A 181 4.75 -15.41 6.64
CA ASP A 181 4.53 -16.76 6.14
C ASP A 181 3.51 -17.51 7.01
N ARG A 182 3.63 -17.38 8.34
CA ARG A 182 2.67 -17.95 9.29
C ARG A 182 1.26 -17.43 9.04
N TYR A 183 1.11 -16.12 8.85
CA TYR A 183 -0.18 -15.52 8.50
C TYR A 183 -0.76 -16.13 7.21
N ALA A 184 0.05 -16.22 6.15
CA ALA A 184 -0.42 -16.78 4.89
C ALA A 184 -0.82 -18.26 5.04
N ARG A 185 -0.06 -19.05 5.80
CA ARG A 185 -0.34 -20.46 6.07
C ARG A 185 -1.59 -20.69 6.90
N CYS A 186 -1.90 -19.81 7.85
CA CYS A 186 -3.10 -19.96 8.68
C CYS A 186 -4.37 -19.43 7.99
N VAL A 187 -4.29 -18.33 7.23
CA VAL A 187 -5.46 -17.68 6.62
C VAL A 187 -5.81 -18.25 5.23
N LEU A 188 -4.83 -18.40 4.33
CA LEU A 188 -5.14 -18.69 2.92
C LEU A 188 -5.80 -20.05 2.69
N PRO A 189 -5.32 -21.18 3.25
CA PRO A 189 -5.95 -22.48 3.02
C PRO A 189 -7.43 -22.50 3.44
N ALA A 190 -7.73 -21.92 4.62
CA ALA A 190 -9.09 -21.85 5.14
C ALA A 190 -9.98 -20.96 4.26
N VAL A 191 -9.51 -19.77 3.87
CA VAL A 191 -10.25 -18.85 2.99
C VAL A 191 -10.51 -19.48 1.62
N LEU A 192 -9.49 -20.08 1.01
CA LEU A 192 -9.63 -20.73 -0.30
C LEU A 192 -10.61 -21.91 -0.23
N THR A 193 -10.54 -22.72 0.83
CA THR A 193 -11.49 -23.80 1.09
C THR A 193 -12.92 -23.27 1.20
N GLY A 194 -13.13 -22.17 1.94
CA GLY A 194 -14.44 -21.55 2.07
C GLY A 194 -15.00 -21.02 0.74
N ILE A 195 -14.17 -20.34 -0.04
CA ILE A 195 -14.55 -19.84 -1.37
C ILE A 195 -14.91 -21.00 -2.32
N GLN A 196 -14.16 -22.10 -2.28
CA GLN A 196 -14.45 -23.30 -3.06
C GLN A 196 -15.75 -23.97 -2.67
N ARG A 197 -16.05 -24.08 -1.36
CA ARG A 197 -17.35 -24.59 -0.87
C ARG A 197 -18.52 -23.70 -1.28
N ALA A 198 -18.26 -22.41 -1.49
CA ALA A 198 -19.24 -21.47 -2.03
C ALA A 198 -19.39 -21.58 -3.56
N GLU A 199 -18.64 -22.45 -4.23
CA GLU A 199 -18.64 -22.64 -5.69
C GLU A 199 -18.27 -21.37 -6.48
N VAL A 200 -17.51 -20.47 -5.85
CA VAL A 200 -17.02 -19.24 -6.50
C VAL A 200 -15.62 -19.52 -7.07
N PRO A 201 -15.39 -19.33 -8.38
CA PRO A 201 -14.08 -19.58 -8.98
C PRO A 201 -13.04 -18.59 -8.44
N VAL A 202 -11.85 -19.08 -8.07
CA VAL A 202 -10.73 -18.23 -7.66
C VAL A 202 -9.89 -17.90 -8.90
N THR A 203 -9.83 -16.63 -9.27
CA THR A 203 -9.10 -16.19 -10.48
C THR A 203 -7.68 -15.78 -10.22
N ALA A 204 -7.41 -15.22 -9.04
CA ALA A 204 -6.09 -14.81 -8.64
C ALA A 204 -5.90 -14.90 -7.12
N VAL A 205 -4.71 -15.34 -6.69
CA VAL A 205 -4.25 -15.25 -5.30
C VAL A 205 -2.95 -14.45 -5.26
N CYS A 206 -3.00 -13.26 -4.66
CA CYS A 206 -1.97 -12.25 -4.73
C CYS A 206 -1.28 -12.06 -3.37
N GLY A 207 0.05 -12.14 -3.37
CA GLY A 207 0.92 -11.93 -2.21
C GLY A 207 2.39 -11.93 -2.63
N ASN A 208 3.26 -11.28 -1.86
CA ASN A 208 4.71 -11.38 -2.03
C ASN A 208 5.24 -12.73 -1.49
N PHE A 209 4.63 -13.81 -1.94
CA PHE A 209 4.90 -15.17 -1.52
C PHE A 209 6.31 -15.62 -1.90
N ASN A 210 6.91 -16.45 -1.06
CA ASN A 210 8.01 -17.32 -1.47
C ASN A 210 7.50 -18.50 -2.31
N GLU A 211 8.42 -19.26 -2.89
CA GLU A 211 8.09 -20.36 -3.80
C GLU A 211 7.27 -21.47 -3.14
N ASP A 212 7.51 -21.75 -1.85
CA ASP A 212 6.78 -22.77 -1.11
C ASP A 212 5.32 -22.40 -0.88
N LEU A 213 5.05 -21.13 -0.53
CA LEU A 213 3.69 -20.61 -0.43
C LEU A 213 2.98 -20.64 -1.80
N VAL A 214 3.67 -20.27 -2.88
CA VAL A 214 3.11 -20.37 -4.24
C VAL A 214 2.71 -21.81 -4.56
N ARG A 215 3.58 -22.79 -4.25
CA ARG A 215 3.29 -24.22 -4.47
C ARG A 215 2.06 -24.66 -3.69
N MET A 216 2.02 -24.38 -2.39
CA MET A 216 0.89 -24.71 -1.52
C MET A 216 -0.43 -24.10 -2.01
N ILE A 217 -0.42 -22.85 -2.44
CA ILE A 217 -1.63 -22.19 -2.95
C ILE A 217 -2.08 -22.81 -4.28
N ARG A 218 -1.14 -23.14 -5.18
CA ARG A 218 -1.48 -23.78 -6.47
C ARG A 218 -2.10 -25.17 -6.30
N GLU A 219 -1.72 -25.92 -5.26
CA GLU A 219 -2.36 -27.18 -4.92
C GLU A 219 -3.84 -27.00 -4.53
N HIS A 220 -4.18 -25.87 -3.88
CA HIS A 220 -5.55 -25.55 -3.53
C HIS A 220 -6.34 -25.04 -4.75
N VAL A 221 -5.76 -24.15 -5.57
CA VAL A 221 -6.46 -23.50 -6.69
C VAL A 221 -5.74 -23.71 -8.03
N PRO A 222 -5.75 -24.96 -8.57
CA PRO A 222 -5.02 -25.29 -9.79
C PRO A 222 -5.52 -24.52 -11.02
N GLU A 223 -6.81 -24.17 -11.05
CA GLU A 223 -7.45 -23.44 -12.15
C GLU A 223 -7.24 -21.92 -12.08
N SER A 224 -6.58 -21.41 -11.03
CA SER A 224 -6.34 -19.97 -10.88
C SER A 224 -5.40 -19.46 -11.96
N THR A 225 -5.81 -18.39 -12.64
CA THR A 225 -5.02 -17.76 -13.71
C THR A 225 -3.74 -17.09 -13.19
N SER A 226 -3.72 -16.70 -11.90
CA SER A 226 -2.55 -16.10 -11.28
C SER A 226 -2.39 -16.52 -9.81
N VAL A 227 -1.16 -16.82 -9.43
CA VAL A 227 -0.76 -17.06 -8.02
C VAL A 227 0.59 -16.40 -7.79
N GLY A 228 0.68 -15.56 -6.76
CA GLY A 228 1.91 -14.86 -6.40
C GLY A 228 1.87 -13.37 -6.70
N ARG A 229 2.99 -12.87 -7.23
CA ARG A 229 3.15 -11.44 -7.46
C ARG A 229 2.50 -11.03 -8.78
N LEU A 230 1.73 -9.95 -8.74
CA LEU A 230 1.24 -9.24 -9.92
C LEU A 230 1.89 -7.87 -10.03
N LEU A 231 2.12 -7.37 -11.25
CA LEU A 231 2.45 -5.97 -11.49
C LEU A 231 1.23 -5.08 -11.19
N PRO A 232 1.41 -3.78 -10.88
CA PRO A 232 0.32 -2.88 -10.52
C PRO A 232 -0.83 -2.86 -11.52
N HIS A 233 -0.54 -2.86 -12.82
CA HIS A 233 -1.56 -2.87 -13.86
C HIS A 233 -2.30 -4.21 -13.98
N GLU A 234 -1.61 -5.32 -13.73
CA GLU A 234 -2.19 -6.67 -13.70
C GLU A 234 -3.09 -6.85 -12.47
N PHE A 235 -2.63 -6.38 -11.30
CA PHE A 235 -3.42 -6.38 -10.08
C PHE A 235 -4.67 -5.51 -10.24
N ASN A 236 -4.54 -4.32 -10.84
CA ASN A 236 -5.69 -3.46 -11.17
C ASN A 236 -6.70 -4.16 -12.09
N ALA A 237 -6.23 -4.90 -13.09
CA ALA A 237 -7.08 -5.66 -13.99
C ALA A 237 -7.76 -6.84 -13.28
N ALA A 238 -7.02 -7.59 -12.45
CA ALA A 238 -7.56 -8.68 -11.66
C ALA A 238 -8.67 -8.20 -10.72
N VAL A 239 -8.41 -7.15 -9.93
CA VAL A 239 -9.43 -6.56 -9.04
C VAL A 239 -10.61 -6.03 -9.84
N GLY A 240 -10.38 -5.28 -10.92
CA GLY A 240 -11.45 -4.68 -11.73
C GLY A 240 -12.38 -5.68 -12.42
N ASN A 241 -11.93 -6.92 -12.61
CA ASN A 241 -12.71 -8.02 -13.18
C ASN A 241 -13.29 -8.96 -12.12
N ALA A 242 -12.89 -8.82 -10.86
CA ALA A 242 -13.36 -9.66 -9.77
C ALA A 242 -14.87 -9.45 -9.52
N GLU A 243 -15.54 -10.52 -9.14
CA GLU A 243 -16.87 -10.47 -8.53
C GLU A 243 -16.78 -10.06 -7.05
N VAL A 244 -15.75 -10.56 -6.35
CA VAL A 244 -15.46 -10.23 -4.96
C VAL A 244 -13.96 -10.26 -4.71
N LEU A 245 -13.48 -9.31 -3.92
CA LEU A 245 -12.11 -9.25 -3.45
C LEU A 245 -12.03 -9.64 -1.98
N PHE A 246 -11.37 -10.75 -1.66
CA PHE A 246 -10.92 -11.03 -0.30
C PHE A 246 -9.56 -10.36 -0.12
N THR A 247 -9.45 -9.36 0.75
CA THR A 247 -8.20 -8.62 0.94
C THR A 247 -7.81 -8.47 2.39
N SER A 248 -6.52 -8.59 2.70
CA SER A 248 -6.01 -8.02 3.94
C SER A 248 -6.37 -6.52 4.01
N PRO A 249 -6.55 -5.94 5.21
CA PRO A 249 -7.08 -4.59 5.35
C PRO A 249 -6.08 -3.48 4.98
N GLY A 250 -5.46 -3.56 3.81
CA GLY A 250 -4.61 -2.50 3.27
C GLY A 250 -5.46 -1.36 2.71
N SER A 251 -5.25 -0.14 3.22
CA SER A 251 -6.00 1.05 2.80
C SER A 251 -5.99 1.25 1.28
N THR A 252 -4.85 1.06 0.63
CA THR A 252 -4.71 1.19 -0.83
C THR A 252 -5.66 0.24 -1.57
N THR A 253 -5.65 -1.04 -1.19
CA THR A 253 -6.45 -2.07 -1.88
C THR A 253 -7.94 -1.87 -1.63
N ILE A 254 -8.34 -1.52 -0.41
CA ILE A 254 -9.74 -1.24 -0.08
C ILE A 254 -10.26 -0.05 -0.90
N LEU A 255 -9.52 1.06 -0.91
CA LEU A 255 -9.91 2.26 -1.66
C LEU A 255 -9.92 2.01 -3.17
N GLN A 256 -9.01 1.16 -3.67
CA GLN A 256 -8.98 0.72 -5.05
C GLN A 256 -10.23 -0.11 -5.42
N ALA A 257 -10.64 -1.06 -4.58
CA ALA A 257 -11.85 -1.84 -4.79
C ALA A 257 -13.10 -0.94 -4.81
N ASP A 258 -13.21 0.00 -3.86
CA ASP A 258 -14.27 1.02 -3.85
C ASP A 258 -14.30 1.86 -5.12
N ALA A 259 -13.12 2.29 -5.60
CA ALA A 259 -12.99 3.08 -6.81
C ALA A 259 -13.45 2.33 -8.06
N LEU A 260 -13.10 1.05 -8.15
CA LEU A 260 -13.44 0.16 -9.27
C LEU A 260 -14.88 -0.34 -9.23
N GLY A 261 -15.55 -0.24 -8.08
CA GLY A 261 -16.91 -0.72 -7.93
C GLY A 261 -16.96 -2.20 -7.54
N VAL A 262 -15.92 -2.71 -6.90
CA VAL A 262 -15.74 -4.14 -6.59
C VAL A 262 -16.03 -4.36 -5.10
N PRO A 263 -16.98 -5.23 -4.76
CA PRO A 263 -17.21 -5.60 -3.37
C PRO A 263 -16.00 -6.30 -2.78
N PHE A 264 -15.71 -6.04 -1.51
CA PHE A 264 -14.58 -6.67 -0.82
C PHE A 264 -14.99 -7.25 0.54
N VAL A 265 -14.24 -8.27 0.94
CA VAL A 265 -14.28 -8.93 2.23
C VAL A 265 -12.90 -8.72 2.87
N LEU A 266 -12.88 -8.29 4.13
CA LEU A 266 -11.62 -8.10 4.85
C LEU A 266 -11.14 -9.42 5.43
N LEU A 267 -9.87 -9.74 5.21
CA LEU A 267 -9.17 -10.81 5.92
C LEU A 267 -8.69 -10.30 7.29
N PRO A 268 -8.31 -11.19 8.23
CA PRO A 268 -7.82 -10.77 9.53
C PRO A 268 -6.58 -9.86 9.38
N PRO A 269 -6.45 -8.80 10.18
CA PRO A 269 -5.36 -7.84 10.05
C PRO A 269 -4.01 -8.39 10.56
N GLN A 270 -2.92 -8.01 9.90
CA GLN A 270 -1.55 -8.45 10.19
C GLN A 270 -0.71 -7.43 10.97
N ASN A 271 -1.16 -6.17 11.01
CA ASN A 271 -0.43 -5.07 11.65
C ASN A 271 -1.39 -3.97 12.11
N VAL A 272 -0.87 -3.02 12.89
CA VAL A 272 -1.63 -1.90 13.47
C VAL A 272 -2.39 -1.12 12.42
N SER A 273 -1.75 -0.79 11.29
CA SER A 273 -2.39 -0.05 10.21
C SER A 273 -3.59 -0.78 9.63
N GLN A 274 -3.52 -2.09 9.50
CA GLN A 274 -4.60 -2.91 8.98
C GLN A 274 -5.77 -2.99 9.97
N ILE A 275 -5.51 -2.95 11.27
CA ILE A 275 -6.56 -2.94 12.30
C ILE A 275 -7.38 -1.65 12.21
N LEU A 276 -6.69 -0.50 12.15
CA LEU A 276 -7.33 0.81 11.96
C LEU A 276 -8.06 0.92 10.62
N ASN A 277 -7.47 0.38 9.56
CA ASN A 277 -8.13 0.35 8.26
C ASN A 277 -9.39 -0.51 8.29
N ALA A 278 -9.37 -1.66 8.96
CA ALA A 278 -10.53 -2.52 9.08
C ALA A 278 -11.67 -1.81 9.84
N GLU A 279 -11.35 -1.03 10.87
CA GLU A 279 -12.32 -0.25 11.62
C GLU A 279 -12.96 0.87 10.78
N TRP A 280 -12.16 1.68 10.08
CA TRP A 280 -12.66 2.89 9.41
C TRP A 280 -13.09 2.68 7.97
N LEU A 281 -12.35 1.85 7.23
CA LEU A 281 -12.63 1.52 5.84
C LEU A 281 -13.47 0.27 5.72
N GLY A 282 -13.69 -0.45 6.82
CA GLY A 282 -14.57 -1.59 6.83
C GLY A 282 -16.04 -1.23 6.61
N PRO A 283 -16.82 -2.23 6.19
CA PRO A 283 -18.26 -2.16 6.19
C PRO A 283 -18.88 -1.72 7.53
N PRO A 284 -19.72 -0.67 7.56
CA PRO A 284 -20.37 -0.23 8.78
C PRO A 284 -21.43 -1.25 9.21
N GLY A 285 -21.46 -1.59 10.49
CA GLY A 285 -22.57 -2.32 11.12
C GLY A 285 -22.78 -3.77 10.66
N ASN A 286 -21.85 -4.37 9.92
CA ASN A 286 -21.97 -5.77 9.49
C ASN A 286 -20.79 -6.59 10.00
N GLU A 287 -20.96 -7.22 11.17
CA GLU A 287 -20.03 -8.22 11.71
C GLU A 287 -19.71 -9.32 10.70
N MET A 288 -20.61 -9.57 9.73
CA MET A 288 -20.47 -10.58 8.70
C MET A 288 -19.93 -10.03 7.38
N SER A 289 -18.86 -9.23 7.42
CA SER A 289 -18.18 -8.77 6.19
C SER A 289 -16.66 -8.71 6.30
N ALA A 290 -16.14 -9.31 7.37
CA ALA A 290 -14.73 -9.51 7.63
C ALA A 290 -14.52 -10.87 8.30
N LEU A 291 -13.43 -11.55 7.97
CA LEU A 291 -12.85 -12.56 8.85
C LEU A 291 -12.10 -11.83 9.97
N ARG A 292 -12.38 -12.20 11.22
CA ARG A 292 -11.74 -11.63 12.40
C ARG A 292 -10.83 -12.65 13.06
N TRP A 293 -9.84 -12.16 13.80
CA TRP A 293 -9.14 -13.04 14.75
C TRP A 293 -10.11 -13.52 15.83
N PRO A 294 -9.97 -14.75 16.34
CA PRO A 294 -10.81 -15.24 17.42
C PRO A 294 -10.75 -14.31 18.63
N ALA A 295 -11.89 -13.90 19.17
CA ALA A 295 -11.98 -12.89 20.23
C ALA A 295 -11.28 -13.32 21.54
N HIS A 296 -11.11 -14.63 21.77
CA HIS A 296 -10.37 -15.16 22.92
C HIS A 296 -8.84 -15.10 22.73
N LEU A 297 -8.36 -14.86 21.51
CA LEU A 297 -6.94 -14.70 21.19
C LEU A 297 -6.58 -13.24 20.88
N PHE A 298 -7.55 -12.42 20.49
CA PHE A 298 -7.34 -11.02 20.09
C PHE A 298 -8.27 -10.07 20.85
N ASP A 299 -7.65 -9.19 21.63
CA ASP A 299 -8.23 -8.09 22.39
C ASP A 299 -7.73 -6.75 21.84
N LEU A 300 -8.68 -5.93 21.38
CA LEU A 300 -8.38 -4.60 20.86
C LEU A 300 -7.87 -3.65 21.94
N ALA A 301 -8.33 -3.79 23.18
CA ALA A 301 -7.90 -2.93 24.29
C ALA A 301 -6.41 -3.15 24.61
N GLU A 302 -5.95 -4.40 24.68
CA GLU A 302 -4.54 -4.75 24.90
C GLU A 302 -3.62 -4.16 23.80
N LEU A 303 -4.09 -4.18 22.55
CA LEU A 303 -3.37 -3.54 21.46
C LEU A 303 -3.32 -2.01 21.61
N GLU A 304 -4.43 -1.37 21.96
CA GLU A 304 -4.48 0.09 22.14
C GLU A 304 -3.54 0.55 23.26
N GLU A 305 -3.46 -0.20 24.35
CA GLU A 305 -2.51 0.03 25.45
C GLU A 305 -1.05 -0.15 25.01
N SER A 306 -0.80 -1.01 24.01
CA SER A 306 0.54 -1.26 23.47
C SER A 306 1.04 -0.13 22.57
N ARG A 307 0.16 0.57 21.84
CA ARG A 307 0.54 1.57 20.82
C ARG A 307 1.44 2.72 21.31
N PRO A 308 1.23 3.32 22.50
CA PRO A 308 2.10 4.37 23.02
C PRO A 308 3.56 3.93 23.20
N HIS A 309 3.82 2.62 23.32
CA HIS A 309 5.15 2.05 23.51
C HIS A 309 5.91 1.81 22.19
N GLY A 310 5.31 2.17 21.04
CA GLY A 310 5.90 2.03 19.71
C GLY A 310 5.32 0.88 18.89
N GLU A 311 5.55 0.92 17.58
CA GLU A 311 4.99 -0.05 16.62
C GLU A 311 5.49 -1.48 16.90
N GLU A 312 6.76 -1.65 17.27
CA GLU A 312 7.34 -2.96 17.57
C GLU A 312 6.58 -3.70 18.67
N HIS A 313 6.19 -3.01 19.75
CA HIS A 313 5.48 -3.62 20.86
C HIS A 313 4.06 -4.06 20.46
N ALA A 314 3.36 -3.20 19.72
CA ALA A 314 2.04 -3.52 19.18
C ALA A 314 2.08 -4.68 18.17
N LEU A 315 3.15 -4.78 17.36
CA LEU A 315 3.33 -5.89 16.43
C LEU A 315 3.69 -7.21 17.13
N ALA A 316 4.45 -7.17 18.22
CA ALA A 316 4.77 -8.35 19.01
C ALA A 316 3.49 -9.04 19.53
N TYR A 317 2.53 -8.24 20.00
CA TYR A 317 1.20 -8.73 20.36
C TYR A 317 0.50 -9.43 19.18
N ILE A 318 0.40 -8.77 18.02
CA ILE A 318 -0.28 -9.33 16.84
C ILE A 318 0.39 -10.62 16.36
N TYR A 319 1.73 -10.68 16.37
CA TYR A 319 2.47 -11.87 15.96
C TYR A 319 2.32 -13.04 16.92
N ARG A 320 2.13 -12.78 18.22
CA ARG A 320 1.75 -13.81 19.19
C ARG A 320 0.39 -14.42 18.81
N VAL A 321 -0.61 -13.58 18.53
CA VAL A 321 -1.95 -14.05 18.09
C VAL A 321 -1.88 -14.90 16.83
N ILE A 322 -1.14 -14.46 15.80
CA ILE A 322 -0.99 -15.21 14.55
C ILE A 322 -0.38 -16.59 14.80
N LYS A 323 0.62 -16.68 15.68
CA LYS A 323 1.28 -17.94 16.05
C LYS A 323 0.33 -18.87 16.81
N GLU A 324 -0.47 -18.34 17.74
CA GLU A 324 -1.45 -19.12 18.49
C GLU A 324 -2.56 -19.66 17.57
N VAL A 325 -3.02 -18.85 16.61
CA VAL A 325 -4.00 -19.27 15.60
C VAL A 325 -3.45 -20.34 14.67
N GLU A 326 -2.21 -20.22 14.20
CA GLU A 326 -1.55 -21.23 13.37
C GLU A 326 -1.52 -22.62 14.05
N ALA A 327 -1.45 -22.65 15.38
CA ALA A 327 -1.45 -23.87 16.17
C ALA A 327 -2.85 -24.45 16.45
N SER A 328 -3.93 -23.79 16.03
CA SER A 328 -5.33 -24.17 16.35
C SER A 328 -6.07 -24.71 15.11
N PRO A 329 -6.33 -26.04 15.02
CA PRO A 329 -7.10 -26.63 13.92
C PRO A 329 -8.54 -26.13 13.83
N ASP A 330 -9.15 -25.81 14.98
CA ASP A 330 -10.53 -25.34 15.06
C ASP A 330 -10.70 -23.98 14.36
N THR A 331 -9.70 -23.11 14.47
CA THR A 331 -9.71 -21.78 13.83
C THR A 331 -9.72 -21.88 12.31
N ALA A 332 -9.01 -22.84 11.72
CA ALA A 332 -9.02 -23.04 10.27
C ALA A 332 -10.41 -23.46 9.77
N THR A 333 -11.11 -24.30 10.53
CA THR A 333 -12.48 -24.72 10.21
C THR A 333 -13.46 -23.56 10.32
N GLU A 334 -13.35 -22.75 11.38
CA GLU A 334 -14.13 -21.54 11.58
C GLU A 334 -13.92 -20.54 10.42
N PHE A 335 -12.67 -20.26 10.06
CA PHE A 335 -12.32 -19.36 8.97
C PHE A 335 -12.88 -19.84 7.62
N ALA A 336 -12.84 -21.15 7.35
CA ALA A 336 -13.41 -21.70 6.12
C ALA A 336 -14.94 -21.54 6.08
N ALA A 337 -15.63 -21.80 7.19
CA ALA A 337 -17.08 -21.63 7.28
C ALA A 337 -17.51 -20.16 7.10
N VAL A 338 -16.79 -19.24 7.74
CA VAL A 338 -17.04 -17.79 7.60
C VAL A 338 -16.73 -17.34 6.17
N ALA A 339 -15.61 -17.76 5.57
CA ALA A 339 -15.27 -17.42 4.19
C ALA A 339 -16.31 -17.94 3.19
N GLU A 340 -16.85 -19.16 3.38
CA GLU A 340 -17.95 -19.72 2.58
C GLU A 340 -19.19 -18.83 2.66
N GLN A 341 -19.60 -18.45 3.87
CA GLN A 341 -20.76 -17.58 4.08
C GLN A 341 -20.58 -16.23 3.36
N LEU A 342 -19.42 -15.61 3.49
CA LEU A 342 -19.09 -14.33 2.86
C LEU A 342 -19.00 -14.44 1.32
N ALA A 343 -18.50 -15.57 0.82
CA ALA A 343 -18.44 -15.88 -0.60
C ALA A 343 -19.83 -16.13 -1.22
N ARG A 344 -20.87 -16.41 -0.43
CA ARG A 344 -22.26 -16.55 -0.92
C ARG A 344 -23.12 -15.30 -0.77
N GLN A 345 -22.67 -14.29 -0.04
CA GLN A 345 -23.49 -13.09 0.18
C GLN A 345 -23.73 -12.33 -1.13
N GLU A 346 -25.00 -12.16 -1.51
CA GLU A 346 -25.42 -11.40 -2.69
C GLU A 346 -25.44 -9.87 -2.43
N ASN A 347 -25.75 -9.44 -1.20
CA ASN A 347 -25.82 -8.04 -0.79
C ASN A 347 -24.50 -7.52 -0.21
N ARG A 348 -23.41 -7.69 -0.96
CA ARG A 348 -22.11 -7.13 -0.57
C ARG A 348 -22.16 -5.60 -0.66
N GLN A 349 -21.34 -4.92 0.13
CA GLN A 349 -21.32 -3.46 0.27
C GLN A 349 -21.51 -2.71 -1.05
N THR A 350 -22.32 -1.64 -1.01
CA THR A 350 -22.46 -0.71 -2.13
C THR A 350 -21.13 0.00 -2.40
N PRO A 351 -20.47 -0.27 -3.54
CA PRO A 351 -19.22 0.38 -3.86
C PRO A 351 -19.38 1.89 -4.04
N GLY A 352 -18.32 2.64 -3.80
CA GLY A 352 -18.27 4.09 -4.00
C GLY A 352 -18.61 4.93 -2.78
N ARG A 353 -18.66 4.33 -1.58
CA ARG A 353 -18.79 5.05 -0.31
C ARG A 353 -17.55 5.89 -0.06
N HIS A 354 -16.38 5.28 -0.13
CA HIS A 354 -15.14 5.94 0.26
C HIS A 354 -14.77 7.07 -0.71
N GLY A 355 -15.03 6.88 -2.00
CA GLY A 355 -14.84 7.92 -3.01
C GLY A 355 -15.61 9.22 -2.75
N ARG A 356 -16.79 9.17 -2.09
CA ARG A 356 -17.54 10.38 -1.73
C ARG A 356 -16.91 11.15 -0.57
N MET A 357 -16.21 10.46 0.32
CA MET A 357 -15.63 11.06 1.52
C MET A 357 -14.17 11.49 1.34
N LEU A 358 -13.38 10.65 0.68
CA LEU A 358 -11.93 10.84 0.52
C LEU A 358 -11.53 11.33 -0.87
N GLY A 359 -12.49 11.49 -1.79
CA GLY A 359 -12.22 11.81 -3.18
C GLY A 359 -11.50 10.68 -3.94
N ARG A 360 -11.09 10.95 -5.18
CA ARG A 360 -10.47 9.97 -6.10
C ARG A 360 -9.38 10.56 -6.99
N ARG A 361 -8.99 11.82 -6.77
CA ARG A 361 -8.04 12.56 -7.63
C ARG A 361 -6.65 12.65 -7.03
N GLY A 362 -6.32 11.84 -6.03
CA GLY A 362 -5.03 11.90 -5.34
C GLY A 362 -3.84 11.75 -6.29
N ALA A 363 -3.90 10.78 -7.21
CA ALA A 363 -2.85 10.55 -8.20
C ALA A 363 -2.59 11.81 -9.04
N HIS A 364 -3.67 12.45 -9.50
CA HIS A 364 -3.61 13.68 -10.29
C HIS A 364 -3.06 14.86 -9.48
N GLN A 365 -3.52 15.03 -8.24
CA GLN A 365 -3.04 16.11 -7.35
C GLN A 365 -1.54 15.99 -7.07
N VAL A 366 -1.06 14.79 -6.75
CA VAL A 366 0.37 14.54 -6.54
C VAL A 366 1.16 14.78 -7.83
N ALA A 367 0.67 14.30 -8.97
CA ALA A 367 1.30 14.52 -10.27
C ALA A 367 1.39 16.02 -10.63
N GLN A 368 0.41 16.84 -10.25
CA GLN A 368 0.49 18.29 -10.42
C GLN A 368 1.65 18.90 -9.63
N TYR A 369 1.88 18.48 -8.38
CA TYR A 369 3.01 18.94 -7.58
C TYR A 369 4.36 18.49 -8.17
N VAL A 370 4.45 17.23 -8.61
CA VAL A 370 5.65 16.72 -9.30
C VAL A 370 5.91 17.53 -10.57
N ARG A 371 4.89 17.79 -11.39
CA ARG A 371 5.00 18.59 -12.61
C ARG A 371 5.49 20.01 -12.33
N GLN A 372 4.92 20.69 -11.34
CA GLN A 372 5.35 22.02 -10.93
C GLN A 372 6.83 22.04 -10.52
N MET A 373 7.27 21.01 -9.80
CA MET A 373 8.64 20.88 -9.32
C MET A 373 9.62 20.60 -10.46
N MET A 374 9.28 19.68 -11.39
CA MET A 374 10.09 19.36 -12.55
C MET A 374 10.27 20.57 -13.48
N LEU A 375 9.22 21.38 -13.68
CA LEU A 375 9.24 22.55 -14.57
C LEU A 375 9.80 23.82 -13.91
N ALA A 376 10.05 23.80 -12.59
CA ALA A 376 10.64 24.94 -11.90
C ALA A 376 12.10 25.16 -12.36
N PRO A 377 12.60 26.41 -12.37
CA PRO A 377 14.02 26.68 -12.61
C PRO A 377 14.90 25.89 -11.63
N PRO A 378 16.10 25.43 -12.05
CA PRO A 378 17.01 24.74 -11.14
C PRO A 378 17.30 25.62 -9.93
N ARG A 379 17.21 25.03 -8.73
CA ARG A 379 17.58 25.76 -7.51
C ARG A 379 19.09 26.01 -7.55
N SER A 380 19.49 27.27 -7.41
CA SER A 380 20.88 27.60 -7.10
C SER A 380 21.26 26.82 -5.84
N PRO A 381 22.43 26.15 -5.80
CA PRO A 381 22.87 25.44 -4.61
C PRO A 381 22.99 26.43 -3.46
N THR A 382 21.98 26.51 -2.60
CA THR A 382 22.04 27.29 -1.37
C THR A 382 23.09 26.62 -0.49
N ARG A 383 24.19 27.32 -0.21
CA ARG A 383 25.14 26.99 0.86
C ARG A 383 24.34 26.83 2.15
N ARG A 384 23.88 25.61 2.48
CA ARG A 384 23.41 25.31 3.83
C ARG A 384 24.64 25.45 4.72
N SER A 385 24.63 26.50 5.56
CA SER A 385 25.63 26.63 6.62
C SER A 385 25.52 25.38 7.47
N ARG A 386 26.62 24.61 7.55
CA ARG A 386 26.80 23.62 8.61
C ARG A 386 26.59 24.36 9.93
N SER A 387 25.41 24.23 10.52
CA SER A 387 25.21 24.60 11.91
C SER A 387 26.14 23.72 12.72
N ALA A 388 27.14 24.36 13.33
CA ALA A 388 28.07 23.72 14.22
C ALA A 388 27.29 22.97 15.31
N HIS A 389 27.55 21.67 15.45
CA HIS A 389 27.36 21.00 16.72
C HIS A 389 28.26 21.74 17.72
N VAL A 390 27.63 22.49 18.62
CA VAL A 390 28.25 22.88 19.88
C VAL A 390 27.98 21.72 20.83
N GLU A 391 29.07 21.10 21.27
CA GLU A 391 29.12 20.08 22.34
C GLU A 391 28.52 20.59 23.65
#